data_AF-A0A961SUJ4-F1
#
_entry.id   AF-A0A961SUJ4-F1
#
_cell.length_a   1.000
_cell.length_b   1.000
_cell.length_c   1.000
_cell.angle_alpha   90.00
_cell.angle_beta   90.00
_cell.angle_gamma   90.00
#
_symmetry.space_group_name_H-M   'P 1'
#
loop_
_entity.id
_entity.type
_entity.pdbx_description
1 polymer ?
#
loop_
_entity_poly.entity_id
_entity_poly.type
_entity_poly.pdbx_seq_one_letter_code
_entity_poly.pdbx_strand_id
1 'polypeptide(L)'
;MTTIIFSSTIGYAPQAKDDFILEAGTVLSNHNFTAFGASGASFAGLSLDVAGTIEDASYGISLFNGAVEGSLIHVAATGSVSAKYAAIYLDGSGGSIVNDGALAGETWGVNIIGSQNAVVNQGAITGSTGVSFQGDGNALVNHGVISSDGSCVSVSLKAGETFSLANDGLITSAQYCFVAAGEGDVTVVNRGTMEG
;
A
#
# COMPACT_ATOMS: atom_id res chain seq x y z
N MET A 1 2.60 18.34 16.09
CA MET A 1 1.80 17.16 15.81
C MET A 1 0.36 17.62 15.94
N THR A 2 -0.26 17.86 14.80
CA THR A 2 -1.67 18.26 14.73
C THR A 2 -2.44 17.01 14.30
N THR A 3 -3.44 16.61 15.08
CA THR A 3 -4.33 15.51 14.68
C THR A 3 -5.49 16.11 13.90
N ILE A 4 -5.73 15.60 12.69
CA ILE A 4 -6.79 16.05 11.80
C ILE A 4 -7.76 14.89 11.61
N ILE A 5 -8.99 15.09 12.06
CA ILE A 5 -10.06 14.08 12.02
C ILE A 5 -11.03 14.46 10.90
N PHE A 6 -11.17 13.57 9.92
CA PHE A 6 -12.17 13.71 8.87
C PHE A 6 -13.49 13.10 9.33
N SER A 7 -14.54 13.94 9.44
CA SER A 7 -15.93 13.50 9.67
C SER A 7 -16.83 13.69 8.44
N SER A 8 -16.29 14.26 7.34
CA SER A 8 -16.95 14.37 6.03
C SER A 8 -15.93 14.66 4.92
N THR A 9 -16.33 14.46 3.66
CA THR A 9 -15.49 14.60 2.45
C THR A 9 -14.89 15.99 2.31
N ILE A 10 -13.57 16.14 2.51
CA ILE A 10 -12.83 17.37 2.26
C ILE A 10 -11.51 17.01 1.59
N GLY A 11 -11.25 17.58 0.41
CA GLY A 11 -9.90 17.56 -0.18
C GLY A 11 -8.96 18.37 0.72
N TYR A 12 -8.00 17.68 1.33
CA TYR A 12 -7.04 18.30 2.26
C TYR A 12 -5.63 18.26 1.70
N ALA A 13 -4.88 19.35 1.92
CA ALA A 13 -3.45 19.40 1.65
C ALA A 13 -2.71 19.13 2.97
N PRO A 14 -2.08 17.95 3.14
CA PRO A 14 -1.39 17.58 4.38
C PRO A 14 -0.29 18.56 4.80
N GLN A 15 0.23 18.49 6.04
CA GLN A 15 1.54 19.05 6.43
C GLN A 15 2.42 17.95 7.06
N ALA A 16 3.74 18.19 7.15
CA ALA A 16 4.68 17.25 7.78
C ALA A 16 4.29 16.93 9.23
N LYS A 17 4.43 15.65 9.61
CA LYS A 17 4.20 15.15 10.98
C LYS A 17 2.78 15.39 11.52
N ASP A 18 1.82 15.54 10.62
CA ASP A 18 0.41 15.49 10.97
C ASP A 18 -0.06 14.04 11.05
N ASP A 19 -0.99 13.81 11.98
CA ASP A 19 -1.71 12.56 12.09
C ASP A 19 -3.10 12.75 11.49
N PHE A 20 -3.42 11.97 10.47
CA PHE A 20 -4.71 11.95 9.80
C PHE A 20 -5.50 10.76 10.27
N ILE A 21 -6.74 10.99 10.69
CA ILE A 21 -7.65 9.92 11.10
C ILE A 21 -8.93 10.05 10.28
N LEU A 22 -9.23 9.01 9.51
CA LEU A 22 -10.54 8.83 8.88
C LEU A 22 -11.36 7.87 9.75
N GLU A 23 -12.34 8.42 10.47
CA GLU A 23 -13.14 7.63 11.40
C GLU A 23 -14.04 6.61 10.69
N ALA A 24 -14.34 5.51 11.40
CA ALA A 24 -15.28 4.50 10.93
C ALA A 24 -16.63 5.10 10.54
N GLY A 25 -17.20 4.62 9.44
CA GLY A 25 -18.45 5.14 8.89
C GLY A 25 -18.33 6.45 8.11
N THR A 26 -17.14 7.04 8.02
CA THR A 26 -16.87 8.22 7.18
C THR A 26 -16.35 7.79 5.81
N VAL A 27 -16.75 8.52 4.76
CA VAL A 27 -16.26 8.31 3.39
C VAL A 27 -15.43 9.50 2.92
N LEU A 28 -14.21 9.23 2.45
CA LEU A 28 -13.36 10.18 1.73
C LEU A 28 -13.25 9.75 0.27
N SER A 29 -13.64 10.62 -0.65
CA SER A 29 -13.58 10.37 -2.09
C SER A 29 -13.25 11.63 -2.87
N ASN A 30 -12.52 11.50 -3.99
CA ASN A 30 -12.28 12.61 -4.92
C ASN A 30 -12.91 12.42 -6.30
N HIS A 31 -13.15 11.25 -6.86
CA HIS A 31 -13.71 11.06 -8.22
C HIS A 31 -12.94 11.70 -9.41
N ASN A 32 -12.11 12.72 -9.22
CA ASN A 32 -11.34 13.35 -10.30
C ASN A 32 -9.87 12.90 -10.32
N PHE A 33 -9.31 12.45 -9.18
CA PHE A 33 -7.91 12.03 -9.11
C PHE A 33 -7.60 11.11 -7.92
N THR A 34 -6.98 11.66 -6.86
CA THR A 34 -6.56 10.94 -5.65
C THR A 34 -7.38 11.42 -4.45
N ALA A 35 -7.84 10.50 -3.59
CA ALA A 35 -8.62 10.84 -2.41
C ALA A 35 -7.71 11.43 -1.32
N PHE A 36 -6.58 10.77 -1.06
CA PHE A 36 -5.54 11.28 -0.18
C PHE A 36 -4.18 11.33 -0.88
N GLY A 37 -3.63 12.53 -1.08
CA GLY A 37 -2.38 12.73 -1.81
C GLY A 37 -1.39 13.64 -1.10
N ALA A 38 -0.11 13.25 -1.09
CA ALA A 38 0.99 14.11 -0.63
C ALA A 38 2.22 13.96 -1.54
N SER A 39 3.00 15.04 -1.72
CA SER A 39 4.23 15.00 -2.51
C SER A 39 5.29 15.96 -2.00
N GLY A 40 6.51 15.47 -1.84
CA GLY A 40 7.66 16.28 -1.43
C GLY A 40 8.01 16.18 0.07
N ALA A 41 9.25 16.51 0.40
CA ALA A 41 9.84 16.31 1.73
C ALA A 41 9.17 17.12 2.86
N SER A 42 8.39 18.15 2.52
CA SER A 42 7.56 18.88 3.50
C SER A 42 6.42 18.05 4.08
N PHE A 43 6.21 16.82 3.61
CA PHE A 43 5.22 15.87 4.13
C PHE A 43 5.84 14.59 4.69
N ALA A 44 7.17 14.55 4.88
CA ALA A 44 7.84 13.41 5.51
C ALA A 44 7.29 13.15 6.92
N GLY A 45 7.22 11.88 7.31
CA GLY A 45 6.75 11.43 8.62
C GLY A 45 5.25 11.60 8.84
N LEU A 46 4.44 11.53 7.78
CA LEU A 46 2.99 11.63 7.86
C LEU A 46 2.39 10.32 8.38
N SER A 47 1.41 10.40 9.28
CA SER A 47 0.65 9.24 9.74
C SER A 47 -0.78 9.34 9.23
N LEU A 48 -1.31 8.28 8.63
CA LEU A 48 -2.70 8.18 8.18
C LEU A 48 -3.32 6.90 8.71
N ASP A 49 -4.31 7.02 9.60
CA ASP A 49 -5.14 5.93 10.11
C ASP A 49 -6.51 5.96 9.45
N VAL A 50 -6.86 4.87 8.77
CA VAL A 50 -8.08 4.71 7.98
C VAL A 50 -8.96 3.66 8.63
N ALA A 51 -9.92 4.09 9.45
CA ALA A 51 -10.97 3.26 10.00
C ALA A 51 -12.28 3.33 9.19
N GLY A 52 -12.44 4.37 8.37
CA GLY A 52 -13.55 4.56 7.43
C GLY A 52 -13.26 4.05 6.02
N THR A 53 -13.92 4.64 5.02
CA THR A 53 -13.84 4.22 3.62
C THR A 53 -13.22 5.29 2.76
N ILE A 54 -12.22 4.92 1.97
CA ILE A 54 -11.65 5.72 0.89
C ILE A 54 -12.06 5.11 -0.45
N GLU A 55 -12.69 5.89 -1.32
CA GLU A 55 -13.16 5.47 -2.64
C GLU A 55 -12.75 6.49 -3.71
N ASP A 56 -12.02 6.07 -4.77
CA ASP A 56 -11.64 7.00 -5.82
C ASP A 56 -11.57 6.44 -7.25
N ALA A 57 -11.54 7.37 -8.21
CA ALA A 57 -11.48 7.14 -9.64
C ALA A 57 -10.07 6.88 -10.17
N SER A 58 -8.98 7.24 -9.48
CA SER A 58 -7.61 6.85 -9.89
C SER A 58 -6.85 6.19 -8.73
N TYR A 59 -6.47 6.95 -7.71
CA TYR A 59 -5.70 6.43 -6.57
C TYR A 59 -6.47 6.64 -5.27
N GLY A 60 -6.49 5.65 -4.38
CA GLY A 60 -7.07 5.84 -3.04
C GLY A 60 -6.15 6.74 -2.22
N ILE A 61 -4.94 6.23 -1.97
CA ILE A 61 -3.87 6.96 -1.28
C ILE A 61 -2.65 7.01 -2.19
N SER A 62 -2.05 8.19 -2.38
CA SER A 62 -0.80 8.33 -3.14
C SER A 62 0.20 9.25 -2.46
N LEU A 63 1.40 8.73 -2.13
CA LEU A 63 2.50 9.52 -1.59
C LEU A 63 3.67 9.51 -2.57
N PHE A 64 4.24 10.69 -2.84
CA PHE A 64 5.33 10.86 -3.81
C PHE A 64 6.57 11.54 -3.21
N ASN A 65 7.73 11.18 -3.74
CA ASN A 65 9.05 11.69 -3.37
C ASN A 65 9.28 11.62 -1.85
N GLY A 66 9.80 12.70 -1.26
CA GLY A 66 10.06 12.78 0.17
C GLY A 66 8.80 12.72 1.07
N ALA A 67 7.59 12.65 0.52
CA ALA A 67 6.39 12.41 1.34
C ALA A 67 6.29 10.97 1.84
N VAL A 68 7.02 10.03 1.22
CA VAL A 68 7.05 8.62 1.63
C VAL A 68 7.94 8.42 2.87
N GLU A 69 8.98 9.23 3.02
CA GLU A 69 10.01 9.05 4.04
C GLU A 69 9.44 9.11 5.47
N GLY A 70 9.53 7.99 6.18
CA GLY A 70 9.05 7.86 7.56
C GLY A 70 7.53 7.89 7.71
N SER A 71 6.78 7.90 6.61
CA SER A 71 5.33 7.95 6.64
C SER A 71 4.72 6.57 6.93
N LEU A 72 3.62 6.56 7.67
CA LEU A 72 2.86 5.37 8.04
C LEU A 72 1.43 5.49 7.52
N ILE A 73 1.01 4.53 6.70
CA ILE A 73 -0.40 4.35 6.34
C ILE A 73 -0.90 3.11 7.07
N HIS A 74 -1.85 3.28 7.96
CA HIS A 74 -2.56 2.21 8.64
C HIS A 74 -4.00 2.17 8.15
N VAL A 75 -4.42 1.03 7.59
CA VAL A 75 -5.83 0.76 7.29
C VAL A 75 -6.34 -0.21 8.33
N ALA A 76 -7.16 0.28 9.26
CA ALA A 76 -7.69 -0.50 10.37
C ALA A 76 -8.65 -1.60 9.88
N ALA A 77 -8.99 -2.55 10.75
CA ALA A 77 -9.86 -3.69 10.40
C ALA A 77 -11.26 -3.29 9.88
N THR A 78 -11.76 -2.12 10.27
CA THR A 78 -13.03 -1.56 9.75
C THR A 78 -12.83 -0.71 8.49
N GLY A 79 -11.57 -0.39 8.18
CA GLY A 79 -11.18 0.48 7.09
C GLY A 79 -11.21 -0.21 5.73
N SER A 80 -11.54 0.56 4.72
CA SER A 80 -11.44 0.12 3.33
C SER A 80 -10.86 1.22 2.46
N VAL A 81 -9.95 0.85 1.55
CA VAL A 81 -9.43 1.73 0.52
C VAL A 81 -9.64 1.06 -0.82
N SER A 82 -10.37 1.72 -1.72
CA SER A 82 -10.59 1.22 -3.06
C SER A 82 -10.42 2.30 -4.13
N ALA A 83 -9.83 1.91 -5.26
CA ALA A 83 -9.65 2.83 -6.39
C ALA A 83 -9.48 2.12 -7.73
N LYS A 84 -9.66 2.83 -8.85
CA LYS A 84 -9.52 2.22 -10.17
C LYS A 84 -8.10 1.79 -10.51
N TYR A 85 -7.09 2.57 -10.16
CA TYR A 85 -5.71 2.26 -10.52
C TYR A 85 -5.02 1.51 -9.39
N ALA A 86 -4.79 2.18 -8.26
CA ALA A 86 -4.20 1.56 -7.08
C ALA A 86 -4.87 2.01 -5.79
N ALA A 87 -5.15 1.08 -4.87
CA ALA A 87 -5.67 1.46 -3.56
C ALA A 87 -4.62 2.29 -2.81
N ILE A 88 -3.37 1.83 -2.80
CA ILE A 88 -2.22 2.62 -2.30
C ILE A 88 -1.10 2.63 -3.34
N TYR A 89 -0.57 3.83 -3.61
CA TYR A 89 0.57 4.07 -4.47
C TYR A 89 1.66 4.84 -3.73
N LEU A 90 2.85 4.25 -3.58
CA LEU A 90 4.02 4.93 -3.05
C LEU A 90 5.08 5.06 -4.14
N ASP A 91 5.57 6.28 -4.35
CA ASP A 91 6.72 6.55 -5.20
C ASP A 91 7.74 7.35 -4.38
N GLY A 92 8.67 6.64 -3.76
CA GLY A 92 9.60 7.18 -2.78
C GLY A 92 10.14 6.09 -1.86
N SER A 93 10.89 6.49 -0.84
CA SER A 93 11.64 5.55 0.01
C SER A 93 11.29 5.69 1.48
N GLY A 94 11.38 4.59 2.22
CA GLY A 94 11.26 4.58 3.68
C GLY A 94 9.84 4.70 4.24
N GLY A 95 8.81 4.35 3.46
CA GLY A 95 7.42 4.36 3.89
C GLY A 95 6.97 3.01 4.46
N SER A 96 5.92 3.03 5.27
CA SER A 96 5.31 1.82 5.84
C SER A 96 3.81 1.78 5.61
N ILE A 97 3.31 0.61 5.19
CA ILE A 97 1.89 0.31 5.06
C ILE A 97 1.56 -0.83 6.03
N VAL A 98 0.55 -0.62 6.87
CA VAL A 98 -0.05 -1.66 7.71
C VAL A 98 -1.51 -1.80 7.30
N ASN A 99 -1.91 -2.97 6.83
CA ASN A 99 -3.28 -3.24 6.42
C ASN A 99 -3.90 -4.32 7.33
N ASP A 100 -4.84 -3.92 8.16
CA ASP A 100 -5.75 -4.81 8.89
C ASP A 100 -7.13 -4.92 8.22
N GLY A 101 -7.45 -3.98 7.32
CA GLY A 101 -8.72 -3.87 6.63
C GLY A 101 -8.69 -4.41 5.20
N ALA A 102 -9.30 -3.67 4.28
CA ALA A 102 -9.40 -4.04 2.87
C ALA A 102 -8.73 -3.01 1.94
N LEU A 103 -7.80 -3.47 1.10
CA LEU A 103 -7.21 -2.71 0.00
C LEU A 103 -7.65 -3.34 -1.34
N ALA A 104 -8.27 -2.55 -2.21
CA ALA A 104 -8.76 -3.03 -3.50
C ALA A 104 -8.47 -2.02 -4.62
N GLY A 105 -7.51 -2.31 -5.49
CA GLY A 105 -7.30 -1.53 -6.72
C GLY A 105 -7.60 -2.36 -7.95
N GLU A 106 -8.22 -1.81 -9.00
CA GLU A 106 -8.49 -2.65 -10.19
C GLU A 106 -7.17 -3.10 -10.84
N THR A 107 -6.13 -2.25 -10.85
CA THR A 107 -4.81 -2.62 -11.37
C THR A 107 -3.87 -3.13 -10.27
N TRP A 108 -3.64 -2.35 -9.21
CA TRP A 108 -2.82 -2.78 -8.06
C TRP A 108 -3.56 -2.62 -6.74
N GLY A 109 -3.57 -3.65 -5.90
CA GLY A 109 -3.93 -3.43 -4.49
C GLY A 109 -2.96 -2.43 -3.84
N VAL A 110 -1.67 -2.70 -3.96
CA VAL A 110 -0.58 -1.80 -3.53
C VAL A 110 0.49 -1.75 -4.61
N ASN A 111 0.95 -0.55 -4.97
CA ASN A 111 2.09 -0.38 -5.87
C ASN A 111 3.15 0.52 -5.22
N ILE A 112 4.39 0.06 -5.24
CA ILE A 112 5.53 0.72 -4.60
C ILE A 112 6.67 0.84 -5.60
N ILE A 113 7.12 2.08 -5.82
CA ILE A 113 8.32 2.44 -6.56
C ILE A 113 9.26 3.16 -5.60
N GLY A 114 10.49 2.70 -5.47
CA GLY A 114 11.49 3.24 -4.56
C GLY A 114 12.00 2.20 -3.58
N SER A 115 12.65 2.62 -2.50
CA SER A 115 13.47 1.73 -1.69
C SER A 115 13.10 1.72 -0.22
N GLN A 116 13.42 0.62 0.47
CA GLN A 116 13.25 0.48 1.92
C GLN A 116 11.82 0.73 2.39
N ASN A 117 10.82 0.38 1.56
CA ASN A 117 9.42 0.42 1.96
C ASN A 117 9.00 -0.92 2.56
N ALA A 118 8.08 -0.88 3.53
CA ALA A 118 7.56 -2.06 4.19
C ALA A 118 6.04 -2.15 4.05
N VAL A 119 5.53 -3.34 3.78
CA VAL A 119 4.10 -3.65 3.80
C VAL A 119 3.86 -4.79 4.79
N VAL A 120 2.97 -4.58 5.74
CA VAL A 120 2.47 -5.61 6.65
C VAL A 120 0.97 -5.78 6.39
N ASN A 121 0.57 -6.97 5.96
CA ASN A 121 -0.82 -7.29 5.66
C ASN A 121 -1.38 -8.32 6.64
N GLN A 122 -2.33 -7.92 7.47
CA GLN A 122 -3.21 -8.79 8.27
C GLN A 122 -4.60 -8.94 7.64
N GLY A 123 -5.01 -7.97 6.82
CA GLY A 123 -6.32 -7.91 6.18
C GLY A 123 -6.33 -8.54 4.78
N ALA A 124 -7.07 -7.92 3.87
CA ALA A 124 -7.20 -8.35 2.47
C ALA A 124 -6.60 -7.32 1.51
N ILE A 125 -5.78 -7.79 0.56
CA ILE A 125 -5.28 -6.99 -0.56
C ILE A 125 -5.71 -7.65 -1.87
N THR A 126 -6.35 -6.88 -2.74
CA THR A 126 -6.86 -7.34 -4.03
C THR A 126 -6.53 -6.39 -5.17
N GLY A 127 -6.35 -6.97 -6.36
CA GLY A 127 -6.22 -6.27 -7.63
C GLY A 127 -5.79 -7.19 -8.76
N SER A 128 -5.64 -6.67 -9.99
CA SER A 128 -5.02 -7.45 -11.07
C SER A 128 -3.60 -7.89 -10.69
N THR A 129 -2.86 -6.99 -10.05
CA THR A 129 -1.69 -7.32 -9.22
C THR A 129 -2.01 -7.02 -7.77
N GLY A 130 -1.74 -7.95 -6.85
CA GLY A 130 -2.02 -7.73 -5.42
C GLY A 130 -1.10 -6.64 -4.84
N VAL A 131 0.20 -6.91 -4.82
CA VAL A 131 1.25 -6.01 -4.35
C VAL A 131 2.40 -5.99 -5.36
N SER A 132 2.85 -4.80 -5.75
CA SER A 132 3.97 -4.59 -6.67
C SER A 132 5.08 -3.79 -6.01
N PHE A 133 6.33 -4.24 -6.19
CA PHE A 133 7.53 -3.56 -5.71
C PHE A 133 8.53 -3.34 -6.84
N GLN A 134 9.07 -2.13 -6.91
CA GLN A 134 10.21 -1.76 -7.75
C GLN A 134 11.24 -1.00 -6.92
N GLY A 135 12.47 -1.52 -6.85
CA GLY A 135 13.58 -0.90 -6.13
C GLY A 135 14.08 -1.70 -4.92
N ASP A 136 15.16 -1.22 -4.33
CA ASP A 136 15.95 -1.93 -3.31
C ASP A 136 15.36 -1.97 -1.89
N GLY A 137 15.64 -3.04 -1.15
CA GLY A 137 15.43 -3.16 0.29
C GLY A 137 13.97 -3.19 0.71
N ASN A 138 13.05 -3.44 -0.23
CA ASN A 138 11.63 -3.49 0.07
C ASN A 138 11.26 -4.80 0.77
N ALA A 139 10.24 -4.75 1.63
CA ALA A 139 9.79 -5.90 2.42
C ALA A 139 8.27 -6.05 2.43
N LEU A 140 7.80 -7.28 2.30
CA LEU A 140 6.41 -7.68 2.48
C LEU A 140 6.31 -8.75 3.55
N VAL A 141 5.47 -8.49 4.55
CA VAL A 141 5.03 -9.48 5.54
C VAL A 141 3.54 -9.69 5.36
N ASN A 142 3.14 -10.93 5.05
CA ASN A 142 1.74 -11.29 4.88
C ASN A 142 1.30 -12.29 5.94
N HIS A 143 0.33 -11.91 6.77
CA HIS A 143 -0.42 -12.81 7.64
C HIS A 143 -1.89 -12.93 7.23
N GLY A 144 -2.39 -11.99 6.41
CA GLY A 144 -3.75 -11.97 5.88
C GLY A 144 -3.87 -12.67 4.52
N VAL A 145 -4.71 -12.09 3.66
CA VAL A 145 -4.97 -12.57 2.30
C VAL A 145 -4.47 -11.58 1.27
N ILE A 146 -3.68 -12.07 0.32
CA ILE A 146 -3.40 -11.37 -0.94
C ILE A 146 -3.98 -12.23 -2.05
N SER A 147 -4.93 -11.69 -2.82
CA SER A 147 -5.52 -12.42 -3.94
C SER A 147 -5.62 -11.55 -5.18
N SER A 148 -5.30 -12.11 -6.34
CA SER A 148 -5.28 -11.36 -7.60
C SER A 148 -5.68 -12.19 -8.80
N ASP A 149 -6.25 -11.53 -9.81
CA ASP A 149 -6.56 -12.16 -11.09
C ASP A 149 -5.30 -12.41 -11.95
N GLY A 150 -4.22 -11.65 -11.72
CA GLY A 150 -2.93 -11.75 -12.41
C GLY A 150 -1.79 -12.21 -11.51
N SER A 151 -1.03 -11.28 -10.94
CA SER A 151 0.13 -11.61 -10.07
C SER A 151 -0.10 -11.16 -8.63
N CYS A 152 -0.06 -12.05 -7.63
CA CYS A 152 -0.32 -11.61 -6.26
C CYS A 152 0.80 -10.70 -5.73
N VAL A 153 2.05 -11.13 -5.91
CA VAL A 153 3.23 -10.34 -5.55
C VAL A 153 4.13 -10.24 -6.77
N SER A 154 4.40 -9.03 -7.22
CA SER A 154 5.30 -8.75 -8.35
C SER A 154 6.47 -7.91 -7.89
N VAL A 155 7.69 -8.30 -8.25
CA VAL A 155 8.91 -7.63 -7.85
C VAL A 155 9.81 -7.41 -9.07
N SER A 156 10.32 -6.19 -9.24
CA SER A 156 11.29 -5.86 -10.29
C SER A 156 12.55 -5.26 -9.68
N LEU A 157 13.67 -5.96 -9.79
CA LEU A 157 14.96 -5.59 -9.17
C LEU A 157 16.09 -5.46 -10.18
N LYS A 158 17.00 -4.50 -9.95
CA LYS A 158 18.30 -4.41 -10.64
C LYS A 158 19.37 -5.20 -9.90
N ALA A 159 20.51 -5.41 -10.54
CA ALA A 159 21.67 -6.04 -9.92
C ALA A 159 22.05 -5.34 -8.61
N GLY A 160 22.18 -6.13 -7.53
CA GLY A 160 22.51 -5.64 -6.20
C GLY A 160 21.32 -5.09 -5.39
N GLU A 161 20.13 -4.99 -5.97
CA GLU A 161 18.91 -4.67 -5.22
C GLU A 161 18.35 -5.92 -4.55
N THR A 162 17.66 -5.74 -3.44
CA THR A 162 17.12 -6.82 -2.59
C THR A 162 15.63 -6.67 -2.34
N PHE A 163 14.94 -7.80 -2.17
CA PHE A 163 13.56 -7.85 -1.70
C PHE A 163 13.35 -9.02 -0.73
N SER A 164 12.49 -8.83 0.28
CA SER A 164 12.11 -9.90 1.20
C SER A 164 10.60 -10.07 1.30
N LEU A 165 10.15 -11.33 1.26
CA LEU A 165 8.78 -11.74 1.53
C LEU A 165 8.77 -12.76 2.67
N ALA A 166 8.03 -12.46 3.73
CA ALA A 166 7.61 -13.43 4.73
C ALA A 166 6.10 -13.66 4.60
N ASN A 167 5.68 -14.89 4.31
CA ASN A 167 4.27 -15.25 4.22
C ASN A 167 3.91 -16.26 5.30
N ASP A 168 3.03 -15.88 6.21
CA ASP A 168 2.37 -16.78 7.16
C ASP A 168 0.84 -16.85 6.89
N GLY A 169 0.34 -16.13 5.88
CA GLY A 169 -1.07 -16.07 5.47
C GLY A 169 -1.38 -16.80 4.16
N LEU A 170 -2.35 -16.29 3.40
CA LEU A 170 -2.74 -16.80 2.07
C LEU A 170 -2.32 -15.83 0.98
N ILE A 171 -1.61 -16.32 -0.03
CA ILE A 171 -1.34 -15.64 -1.29
C ILE A 171 -1.90 -16.52 -2.40
N THR A 172 -2.94 -16.08 -3.11
CA THR A 172 -3.64 -16.92 -4.09
C THR A 172 -4.00 -16.19 -5.38
N SER A 173 -3.61 -16.76 -6.51
CA SER A 173 -3.98 -16.30 -7.84
C SER A 173 -4.37 -17.48 -8.71
N ALA A 174 -5.10 -17.20 -9.79
CA ALA A 174 -5.32 -18.15 -10.88
C ALA A 174 -4.18 -18.16 -11.91
N GLN A 175 -3.18 -17.26 -11.81
CA GLN A 175 -2.03 -17.23 -12.72
C GLN A 175 -0.69 -17.33 -12.01
N TYR A 176 -0.35 -16.34 -11.16
CA TYR A 176 0.94 -16.31 -10.49
C TYR A 176 0.81 -15.77 -9.06
N CYS A 177 1.14 -16.58 -8.06
CA CYS A 177 1.21 -16.10 -6.67
C CYS A 177 2.43 -15.21 -6.40
N PHE A 178 3.53 -15.41 -7.14
CA PHE A 178 4.75 -14.64 -6.97
C PHE A 178 5.52 -14.56 -8.29
N VAL A 179 5.90 -13.34 -8.68
CA VAL A 179 6.72 -13.06 -9.85
C VAL A 179 7.88 -12.16 -9.43
N ALA A 180 9.10 -12.60 -9.70
CA ALA A 180 10.29 -11.78 -9.59
C ALA A 180 10.93 -11.63 -10.97
N ALA A 181 11.29 -10.40 -11.31
CA ALA A 181 11.97 -10.04 -12.54
C ALA A 181 13.25 -9.26 -12.25
N GLY A 182 14.24 -9.44 -13.13
CA GLY A 182 15.52 -8.73 -13.08
C GLY A 182 16.66 -9.53 -12.44
N GLU A 183 17.65 -8.82 -11.91
CA GLU A 183 18.96 -9.38 -11.50
C GLU A 183 19.25 -9.25 -10.00
N GLY A 184 18.29 -8.80 -9.22
CA GLY A 184 18.43 -8.62 -7.77
C GLY A 184 18.14 -9.89 -6.97
N ASP A 185 18.44 -9.82 -5.68
CA ASP A 185 18.26 -10.93 -4.75
C ASP A 185 16.87 -10.89 -4.10
N VAL A 186 16.17 -12.02 -4.17
CA VAL A 186 14.84 -12.20 -3.59
C VAL A 186 14.92 -13.26 -2.51
N THR A 187 14.51 -12.91 -1.29
CA THR A 187 14.35 -13.86 -0.18
C THR A 187 12.87 -14.09 0.09
N VAL A 188 12.41 -15.33 -0.05
CA VAL A 188 11.03 -15.73 0.31
C VAL A 188 11.07 -16.74 1.44
N VAL A 189 10.36 -16.45 2.54
CA VAL A 189 10.10 -17.36 3.64
C VAL A 189 8.60 -17.60 3.70
N ASN A 190 8.17 -18.76 3.20
CA ASN A 190 6.76 -19.15 3.24
C ASN A 190 6.50 -20.17 4.35
N ARG A 191 5.63 -19.82 5.30
CA ARG A 191 5.01 -20.71 6.29
C ARG A 191 3.49 -20.81 6.15
N GLY A 192 2.90 -19.97 5.29
CA GLY A 192 1.48 -20.00 4.91
C GLY A 192 1.24 -20.74 3.59
N THR A 193 0.21 -20.33 2.87
CA THR A 193 -0.16 -20.87 1.55
C THR A 193 0.18 -19.88 0.45
N MET A 194 0.83 -20.38 -0.61
CA MET A 194 1.04 -19.66 -1.87
C MET A 194 0.56 -20.56 -3.02
N GLU A 195 -0.49 -20.15 -3.72
CA GLU A 195 -1.11 -20.91 -4.81
C GLU A 195 -1.30 -20.01 -6.03
N GLY A 196 -0.80 -20.43 -7.20
CA GLY A 196 -0.82 -19.66 -8.44
C GLY A 196 -1.24 -20.54 -9.61
#